data_AF-A0A7S0L6S3-F1
#
_entry.id   AF-A0A7S0L6S3-F1
#
_cell.length_a   1.000
_cell.length_b   1.000
_cell.length_c   1.000
_cell.angle_alpha   90.00
_cell.angle_beta   90.00
_cell.angle_gamma   90.00
#
_symmetry.space_group_name_H-M   'P 1'
#
loop_
_entity.id
_entity.type
_entity.pdbx_description
1 polymer ?
#
loop_
_entity_poly.entity_id
_entity_poly.type
_entity_poly.pdbx_seq_one_letter_code
_entity_poly.pdbx_strand_id
1 'polypeptide(L)'
;NMDEAAMAELTAQEREMLAYLEDLQQNNPAEYEMIAQQAQARSAAAGKSGGQAGAPQGGMQVTPTPGFVTKTRSATKQGTKVFINVCQSEHVDPPGAVESAANGDELPYRIPLSLGPPRE
;
A
#
# COMPACT_ATOMS: atom_id res chain seq x y z
N ASN A 1 -26.61 4.23 23.53
CA ASN A 1 -25.79 3.99 24.74
C ASN A 1 -24.54 3.22 24.35
N MET A 2 -23.57 3.89 23.74
CA MET A 2 -22.20 3.38 23.62
C MET A 2 -21.44 3.75 24.90
N ASP A 3 -20.61 2.83 25.40
CA ASP A 3 -19.82 3.02 26.63
C ASP A 3 -18.90 4.24 26.51
N GLU A 4 -18.91 5.08 27.54
CA GLU A 4 -18.12 6.32 27.64
C GLU A 4 -16.59 6.05 27.52
N ALA A 5 -16.16 4.84 27.87
CA ALA A 5 -14.79 4.36 27.69
C ALA A 5 -14.40 4.16 26.21
N ALA A 6 -15.33 3.75 25.35
CA ALA A 6 -15.07 3.55 23.92
C ALA A 6 -14.97 4.89 23.16
N MET A 7 -15.67 5.93 23.64
CA MET A 7 -15.54 7.29 23.08
C MET A 7 -14.23 7.97 23.46
N ALA A 8 -13.60 7.57 24.57
CA ALA A 8 -12.36 8.15 25.05
C ALA A 8 -11.12 7.74 24.22
N GLU A 9 -11.15 6.59 23.55
CA GLU A 9 -10.05 6.11 22.70
C GLU A 9 -10.07 6.67 21.26
N LEU A 10 -11.17 7.32 20.88
CA LEU A 10 -11.33 7.89 19.53
C LEU A 10 -10.56 9.20 19.39
N THR A 11 -9.92 9.37 18.24
CA THR A 11 -9.25 10.62 17.85
C THR A 11 -10.27 11.77 17.72
N ALA A 12 -9.81 13.01 17.84
CA ALA A 12 -10.70 14.18 17.74
C ALA A 12 -11.51 14.19 16.43
N GLN A 13 -10.88 13.78 15.33
CA GLN A 13 -11.50 13.70 14.02
C GLN A 13 -12.58 12.60 13.96
N GLU A 14 -12.36 11.45 14.60
CA GLU A 14 -13.37 10.38 14.66
C GLU A 14 -14.57 10.76 15.51
N ARG A 15 -14.35 11.50 16.61
CA ARG A 15 -15.45 12.01 17.45
C ARG A 15 -16.32 13.02 16.70
N GLU A 16 -15.70 13.95 15.97
CA GLU A 16 -16.43 14.91 15.13
C GLU A 16 -17.21 14.20 14.02
N MET A 17 -16.61 13.19 13.39
CA MET A 17 -17.27 12.39 12.36
C MET A 17 -18.49 11.63 12.91
N LEU A 18 -18.39 11.06 14.12
CA LEU A 18 -19.50 10.36 14.75
C LEU A 18 -20.64 11.30 15.12
N ALA A 19 -20.33 12.47 15.68
CA ALA A 19 -21.33 13.49 15.98
C ALA A 19 -22.06 13.96 14.70
N TYR A 20 -21.33 14.13 13.60
CA TYR A 20 -21.91 14.46 12.30
C TYR A 20 -22.83 13.37 11.78
N LEU A 21 -22.43 12.09 11.87
CA LEU A 21 -23.27 10.97 11.43
C LEU A 21 -24.55 10.81 12.25
N GLU A 22 -24.49 11.07 13.56
CA GLU A 22 -25.66 11.03 14.45
C GLU A 22 -26.65 12.16 14.12
N ASP A 23 -26.15 13.38 13.88
CA ASP A 23 -26.98 14.51 13.45
C ASP A 23 -27.64 14.24 12.10
N LEU A 24 -26.87 13.70 11.14
CA LEU A 24 -27.37 13.35 9.82
C LEU A 24 -28.45 12.27 9.89
N GLN A 25 -28.30 11.29 10.79
CA GLN A 25 -29.32 10.24 10.99
C GLN A 25 -30.65 10.81 11.47
N GLN A 26 -30.63 11.88 12.29
CA GLN A 26 -31.83 12.52 12.82
C GLN A 26 -32.46 13.53 11.85
N ASN A 27 -31.63 14.34 11.19
CA ASN A 27 -32.08 15.48 10.40
C ASN A 27 -32.23 15.16 8.90
N ASN A 28 -31.47 14.21 8.37
CA ASN A 28 -31.46 13.88 6.95
C ASN A 28 -31.13 12.40 6.69
N PRO A 29 -32.07 11.48 6.96
CA PRO A 29 -31.82 10.04 6.89
C PRO A 29 -31.44 9.55 5.49
N ALA A 30 -31.85 10.26 4.43
CA ALA A 30 -31.52 9.90 3.05
C ALA A 30 -30.01 10.08 2.75
N GLU A 31 -29.39 11.13 3.29
CA GLU A 31 -27.94 11.33 3.15
C GLU A 31 -27.15 10.32 3.99
N TYR A 32 -27.63 10.00 5.19
CA TYR A 32 -27.04 8.95 6.03
C TYR A 32 -27.03 7.59 5.32
N GLU A 33 -28.15 7.18 4.73
CA GLU A 33 -28.26 5.93 3.97
C GLU A 33 -27.31 5.90 2.78
N MET A 34 -27.13 7.02 2.08
CA MET A 34 -26.21 7.13 0.96
C MET A 34 -24.75 6.92 1.39
N ILE A 35 -24.34 7.54 2.50
CA ILE A 35 -22.99 7.39 3.07
C ILE A 35 -22.77 5.94 3.54
N ALA A 36 -23.76 5.34 4.20
CA ALA A 36 -23.69 3.95 4.65
C ALA A 36 -23.59 2.97 3.47
N GLN A 37 -24.39 3.17 2.41
CA GLN A 37 -24.30 2.37 1.19
C GLN A 37 -22.94 2.53 0.50
N GLN A 38 -22.39 3.74 0.45
CA GLN A 38 -21.08 3.97 -0.14
C GLN A 38 -19.95 3.30 0.66
N ALA A 39 -20.01 3.34 2.00
CA ALA A 39 -19.08 2.65 2.87
C ALA A 39 -19.15 1.12 2.70
N GLN A 40 -20.36 0.57 2.61
CA GLN A 40 -20.59 -0.86 2.34
C GLN A 40 -20.16 -1.27 0.93
N ALA A 41 -20.39 -0.42 -0.09
CA ALA A 41 -19.92 -0.67 -1.44
C ALA A 41 -18.38 -0.67 -1.51
N ARG A 42 -17.71 0.20 -0.75
CA ARG A 42 -16.25 0.22 -0.63
C ARG A 42 -15.69 -1.03 0.04
N SER A 43 -16.31 -1.50 1.12
CA SER A 43 -15.88 -2.74 1.79
C SER A 43 -16.18 -3.99 0.96
N ALA A 44 -17.30 -4.02 0.23
CA ALA A 44 -17.62 -5.09 -0.73
C ALA A 44 -16.69 -5.10 -1.95
N ALA A 45 -16.23 -3.93 -2.41
CA ALA A 45 -15.23 -3.81 -3.48
C ALA A 45 -13.83 -4.27 -3.01
N ALA A 46 -13.47 -4.00 -1.74
CA ALA A 46 -12.22 -4.46 -1.16
C ALA A 46 -12.14 -6.00 -1.00
N GLY A 47 -13.29 -6.69 -0.90
CA GLY A 47 -13.35 -8.15 -0.79
C GLY A 47 -13.28 -8.92 -2.13
N LYS A 48 -13.36 -8.24 -3.29
CA LYS A 48 -13.42 -8.88 -4.62
C LYS A 48 -12.23 -8.60 -5.53
N SER A 49 -11.20 -7.89 -5.07
CA SER A 49 -9.96 -7.67 -5.83
C SER A 49 -8.86 -8.60 -5.35
N GLY A 50 -8.88 -9.85 -5.83
CA GLY A 50 -7.65 -10.63 -5.92
C GLY A 50 -6.69 -9.92 -6.89
N GLY A 51 -5.62 -9.32 -6.37
CA GLY A 51 -4.40 -9.10 -7.14
C GLY A 51 -4.18 -7.74 -7.83
N GLN A 52 -4.91 -6.68 -7.53
CA GLN A 52 -4.50 -5.32 -7.92
C GLN A 52 -4.72 -4.35 -6.76
N ALA A 53 -3.62 -4.06 -6.05
CA ALA A 53 -3.54 -2.93 -5.14
C ALA A 53 -3.91 -1.66 -5.93
N GLY A 54 -4.87 -0.89 -5.40
CA GLY A 54 -5.32 0.36 -6.00
C GLY A 54 -4.15 1.26 -6.33
N ALA A 55 -4.06 1.67 -7.60
CA ALA A 55 -3.06 2.63 -8.03
C ALA A 55 -3.24 3.93 -7.22
N PRO A 56 -2.19 4.45 -6.55
CA PRO A 56 -2.24 5.80 -6.01
C PRO A 56 -2.53 6.77 -7.16
N GLN A 57 -3.49 7.69 -6.96
CA GLN A 57 -3.83 8.71 -7.94
C GLN A 57 -2.57 9.54 -8.26
N GLY A 58 -1.91 9.22 -9.39
CA GLY A 58 -0.64 9.81 -9.83
C GLY A 58 0.48 8.83 -10.18
N GLY A 59 0.37 7.54 -9.85
CA GLY A 59 1.37 6.52 -10.19
C GLY A 59 1.09 5.80 -11.52
N MET A 60 2.14 5.50 -12.29
CA MET A 60 2.03 4.61 -13.45
C MET A 60 2.05 3.15 -12.99
N GLN A 61 1.02 2.38 -13.36
CA GLN A 61 1.03 0.94 -13.16
C GLN A 61 1.83 0.28 -14.27
N VAL A 62 2.90 -0.42 -13.91
CA VAL A 62 3.81 -1.10 -14.83
C VAL A 62 3.63 -2.60 -14.65
N THR A 63 3.39 -3.32 -15.76
CA THR A 63 3.44 -4.80 -15.78
C THR A 63 4.81 -5.23 -16.30
N PRO A 64 5.72 -5.72 -15.44
CA PRO A 64 7.09 -6.00 -15.84
C PRO A 64 7.19 -7.31 -16.63
N THR A 65 8.15 -7.37 -17.56
CA THR A 65 8.45 -8.59 -18.33
C THR A 65 9.25 -9.55 -17.46
N PRO A 66 8.84 -10.83 -17.33
CA PRO A 66 9.57 -11.81 -16.53
C PRO A 66 11.00 -12.05 -17.05
N GLY A 67 11.96 -12.18 -16.13
CA GLY A 67 13.32 -12.59 -16.42
C GLY A 67 13.65 -13.93 -15.77
N PHE A 68 14.29 -13.89 -14.61
CA PHE A 68 14.71 -15.08 -13.85
C PHE A 68 14.30 -15.01 -12.37
N VAL A 69 14.48 -16.11 -11.65
CA VAL A 69 14.14 -16.23 -10.23
C VAL A 69 15.37 -16.59 -9.43
N THR A 70 15.66 -15.82 -8.38
CA THR A 70 16.71 -16.13 -7.41
C THR A 70 16.09 -16.75 -6.17
N LYS A 71 16.61 -17.91 -5.77
CA LYS A 71 16.22 -18.58 -4.52
C LYS A 71 17.26 -18.33 -3.45
N THR A 72 16.80 -17.93 -2.27
CA THR A 72 17.65 -17.78 -1.08
C THR A 72 16.89 -18.23 0.18
N ARG A 73 17.48 -18.02 1.36
CA ARG A 73 16.88 -18.29 2.66
C ARG A 73 16.81 -17.00 3.46
N SER A 74 15.69 -16.77 4.15
CA SER A 74 15.53 -15.61 5.03
C SER A 74 16.39 -15.76 6.28
N ALA A 75 17.21 -14.75 6.57
CA ALA A 75 17.97 -14.67 7.82
C ALA A 75 17.08 -14.39 9.05
N THR A 76 15.97 -13.67 8.86
CA THR A 76 15.09 -13.23 9.95
C THR A 76 13.89 -14.15 10.19
N LYS A 77 13.50 -14.96 9.19
CA LYS A 77 12.39 -15.92 9.27
C LYS A 77 12.88 -17.38 9.29
N GLN A 78 13.78 -17.70 10.21
CA GLN A 78 14.23 -19.08 10.48
C GLN A 78 14.68 -19.88 9.24
N GLY A 79 15.31 -19.23 8.26
CA GLY A 79 15.80 -19.92 7.06
C GLY A 79 14.73 -20.34 6.05
N THR A 80 13.51 -19.79 6.17
CA THR A 80 12.41 -19.98 5.21
C THR A 80 12.88 -19.64 3.79
N LYS A 81 12.43 -20.43 2.80
CA LYS A 81 12.79 -20.22 1.39
C LYS A 81 12.19 -18.89 0.92
N VAL A 82 13.01 -18.08 0.25
CA VAL A 82 12.60 -16.82 -0.36
C VAL A 82 12.90 -16.90 -1.85
N PHE A 83 11.93 -16.51 -2.67
CA PHE A 83 12.06 -16.43 -4.12
C PHE A 83 11.92 -14.98 -4.56
N ILE A 84 12.91 -14.47 -5.26
CA ILE A 84 12.94 -13.11 -5.79
C ILE A 84 12.78 -13.20 -7.30
N ASN A 85 11.67 -12.71 -7.83
CA ASN A 85 11.47 -12.62 -9.27
C ASN A 85 12.18 -11.35 -9.78
N VAL A 86 13.23 -11.54 -10.58
CA VAL A 86 13.94 -10.47 -11.25
C VAL A 86 13.29 -10.26 -12.60
N CYS A 87 12.57 -9.15 -12.73
CA CYS A 87 11.86 -8.75 -13.94
C CYS A 87 12.45 -7.44 -14.48
N GLN A 88 12.10 -7.08 -15.72
CA GLN A 88 12.55 -5.85 -16.36
C GLN A 88 11.37 -5.04 -16.92
N SER A 89 11.56 -3.74 -17.06
CA SER A 89 10.61 -2.83 -17.72
C SER A 89 11.35 -1.63 -18.29
N GLU A 90 10.94 -1.16 -19.46
CA GLU A 90 11.47 0.06 -20.09
C GLU A 90 11.04 1.33 -19.34
N HIS A 91 10.06 1.23 -18.44
CA HIS A 91 9.59 2.33 -17.59
C HIS A 91 10.47 2.56 -16.35
N VAL A 92 11.49 1.71 -16.12
CA VAL A 92 12.47 1.89 -15.04
C VAL A 92 13.71 2.52 -15.64
N ASP A 93 14.19 3.61 -15.02
CA ASP A 93 15.38 4.32 -15.48
C ASP A 93 16.60 3.39 -15.60
N PRO A 94 17.51 3.63 -16.56
CA PRO A 94 18.73 2.86 -16.65
C PRO A 94 19.64 3.16 -15.44
N PRO A 95 20.50 2.20 -15.04
CA PRO A 95 21.50 2.45 -14.03
C PRO A 95 22.49 3.57 -14.41
N GLY A 96 22.93 4.33 -13.41
CA GLY A 96 23.85 5.45 -13.61
C GLY A 96 25.06 5.36 -12.70
N ALA A 97 26.22 5.79 -13.21
CA ALA A 97 27.39 6.04 -12.39
C ALA A 97 27.11 7.22 -11.46
N VAL A 98 27.56 7.10 -10.21
CA VAL A 98 27.53 8.20 -9.24
C VAL A 98 28.95 8.74 -9.13
N GLU A 99 29.12 10.05 -8.93
CA GLU A 99 30.45 10.61 -8.70
C GLU A 99 31.06 9.99 -7.44
N SER A 100 32.24 9.37 -7.58
CA SER A 100 33.00 8.82 -6.45
C SER A 100 33.65 9.93 -5.63
N ALA A 101 33.65 9.77 -4.30
CA ALA A 101 34.67 10.40 -3.48
C ALA A 101 36.04 9.77 -3.82
N ALA A 102 37.06 10.61 -4.00
CA ALA A 102 38.32 10.28 -4.67
C ALA A 102 39.20 9.15 -4.07
N ASN A 103 38.76 8.43 -3.02
CA ASN A 103 39.63 7.59 -2.18
C ASN A 103 39.08 6.18 -1.84
N GLY A 104 38.31 5.53 -2.72
CA GLY A 104 37.80 4.17 -2.45
C GLY A 104 37.90 3.23 -3.65
N ASP A 105 38.25 1.95 -3.39
CA ASP A 105 38.26 0.85 -4.37
C ASP A 105 36.85 0.47 -4.87
N GLU A 106 35.80 1.06 -4.29
CA GLU A 106 34.40 0.79 -4.62
C GLU A 106 33.86 1.84 -5.61
N LEU A 107 33.25 1.35 -6.70
CA LEU A 107 32.54 2.18 -7.67
C LEU A 107 31.06 2.30 -7.25
N PRO A 108 30.60 3.49 -6.85
CA PRO A 108 29.20 3.70 -6.49
C PRO A 108 28.35 3.68 -7.76
N TYR A 109 27.40 2.75 -7.81
CA TYR A 109 26.48 2.60 -8.93
C TYR A 109 25.04 2.65 -8.42
N ARG A 110 24.21 3.50 -9.05
CA ARG A 110 22.80 3.61 -8.69
C ARG A 110 21.97 2.79 -9.66
N ILE A 111 21.39 1.71 -9.14
CA ILE A 111 20.44 0.87 -9.87
C ILE A 111 19.04 1.17 -9.34
N PRO A 112 18.19 1.90 -10.09
CA PRO A 112 16.80 2.11 -9.72
C PRO A 112 16.02 0.80 -9.86
N LEU A 113 15.23 0.45 -8.83
CA LEU A 113 14.48 -0.79 -8.78
C LEU A 113 13.09 -0.53 -8.19
N SER A 114 12.08 -1.21 -8.72
CA SER A 114 10.75 -1.28 -8.11
C SER A 114 10.65 -2.54 -7.26
N LEU A 115 10.35 -2.38 -5.96
CA LEU A 115 10.19 -3.49 -5.03
C LEU A 115 8.71 -3.65 -4.66
N GLY A 116 8.09 -4.69 -5.21
CA GLY A 116 6.71 -5.05 -4.86
C GLY A 116 6.61 -5.59 -3.43
N PRO A 117 5.41 -5.53 -2.82
CA PRO A 117 5.18 -6.15 -1.51
C PRO A 117 5.42 -7.67 -1.58
N PRO A 118 5.85 -8.29 -0.46
CA PRO A 118 6.02 -9.74 -0.38
C PRO A 118 4.68 -10.46 -0.59
N ARG A 119 4.74 -11.65 -1.19
CA ARG A 119 3.58 -12.54 -1.43
C ARG A 119 3.92 -13.98 -1.04
N GLU A 120 2.92 -14.73 -0.60
CA GLU A 120 3.01 -16.16 -0.26
C GLU A 120 2.65 -17.05 -1.45
#